data_AF-A0A430ANK8-F1
#
_entry.id   AF-A0A430ANK8-F1
#
_cell.length_a   1.000
_cell.length_b   1.000
_cell.length_c   1.000
_cell.angle_alpha   90.00
_cell.angle_beta   90.00
_cell.angle_gamma   90.00
#
_symmetry.space_group_name_H-M   'P 1'
#
loop_
_entity.id
_entity.type
_entity.pdbx_description
1 polymer ?
#
loop_
_entity_poly.entity_id
_entity_poly.type
_entity_poly.pdbx_seq_one_letter_code
_entity_poly.pdbx_strand_id
1 'polypeptide(L)'
;MIDSKSKKHVSEERLLELPMYPSWGVKSNSQGRHNYWFGYKAHYATTASTHYLLAGITTSAFIADVSVAIPLMDKIASLGVKNTFVLMDKGYDPQAIYEKAHDLSFEPIIDLKRVPKNDGEIDSFYAPTCVLEYSYQYESFDKRYYALKFKRPETRCRDCPLNNEGLCQKVIKIKQGTDVRKYAHPRRGSLAWKKLYKKRSSAERVNAYLKENYQLNNTNYYKASRVVVEHQLIQLAYNLKTFCQQKLIKNK
;
A
#
# COMPACT_ATOMS: atom_id res chain seq x y z
N MET A 1 -15.76 -28.45 -25.84
CA MET A 1 -14.88 -28.64 -24.66
C MET A 1 -13.94 -27.45 -24.58
N ILE A 2 -14.33 -26.43 -23.83
CA ILE A 2 -13.51 -25.24 -23.60
C ILE A 2 -13.04 -25.33 -22.16
N ASP A 3 -11.73 -25.47 -22.04
CA ASP A 3 -10.97 -25.73 -20.83
C ASP A 3 -11.20 -24.61 -19.80
N SER A 4 -12.03 -24.89 -18.80
CA SER A 4 -12.28 -24.01 -17.68
C SER A 4 -11.04 -24.01 -16.79
N LYS A 5 -10.07 -23.14 -17.09
CA LYS A 5 -8.91 -22.91 -16.23
C LYS A 5 -9.38 -22.44 -14.85
N SER A 6 -9.33 -23.39 -13.93
CA SER A 6 -9.35 -23.29 -12.48
C SER A 6 -8.99 -21.89 -11.96
N LYS A 7 -9.98 -21.24 -11.33
CA LYS A 7 -9.72 -20.21 -10.31
C LYS A 7 -8.99 -20.91 -9.16
N LYS A 8 -7.66 -20.94 -9.19
CA LYS A 8 -6.86 -21.45 -8.07
C LYS A 8 -7.21 -20.63 -6.82
N HIS A 9 -7.83 -21.30 -5.86
CA HIS A 9 -7.91 -20.87 -4.47
C HIS A 9 -6.49 -20.50 -4.00
N VAL A 10 -6.20 -19.21 -3.88
CA VAL A 10 -5.02 -18.73 -3.14
C VAL A 10 -5.52 -18.36 -1.76
N SER A 11 -5.48 -19.30 -0.82
CA SER A 11 -5.95 -19.03 0.56
C SER A 11 -5.13 -19.64 1.69
N GLU A 12 -4.24 -20.61 1.46
CA GLU A 12 -3.36 -21.15 2.52
C GLU A 12 -1.96 -21.57 2.02
N GLU A 13 -1.84 -22.10 0.80
CA GLU A 13 -0.56 -22.57 0.23
C GLU A 13 0.56 -21.50 0.18
N ARG A 14 0.24 -20.23 -0.13
CA ARG A 14 1.27 -19.15 -0.13
C ARG A 14 1.78 -18.79 1.26
N LEU A 15 1.00 -19.06 2.31
CA LEU A 15 1.43 -18.85 3.70
C LEU A 15 2.33 -19.99 4.19
N LEU A 16 2.13 -21.21 3.67
CA LEU A 16 2.96 -22.38 3.92
C LEU A 16 4.40 -22.24 3.41
N GLU A 17 4.67 -21.33 2.47
CA GLU A 17 6.02 -21.08 1.94
C GLU A 17 6.86 -20.11 2.78
N LEU A 18 6.27 -19.34 3.69
CA LEU A 18 7.02 -18.33 4.45
C LEU A 18 7.79 -18.98 5.61
N PRO A 19 9.15 -18.88 5.63
CA PRO A 19 9.95 -19.41 6.72
C PRO A 19 9.50 -18.89 8.08
N MET A 20 9.36 -19.82 9.03
CA MET A 20 8.87 -19.56 10.37
C MET A 20 9.69 -20.29 11.43
N TYR A 21 10.92 -19.82 11.60
CA TYR A 21 11.87 -20.23 12.64
C TYR A 21 12.67 -19.00 13.10
N PRO A 22 13.23 -18.98 14.32
CA PRO A 22 13.94 -17.80 14.80
C PRO A 22 15.23 -17.64 13.99
N SER A 23 15.49 -16.44 13.50
CA SER A 23 16.64 -16.14 12.66
C SER A 23 17.23 -14.78 13.00
N TRP A 24 18.41 -14.49 12.49
CA TRP A 24 18.93 -13.12 12.49
C TRP A 24 18.15 -12.25 11.49
N GLY A 25 17.88 -11.02 11.88
CA GLY A 25 17.36 -9.94 11.05
C GLY A 25 18.31 -8.75 11.09
N VAL A 26 18.24 -7.91 10.07
CA VAL A 26 19.06 -6.70 9.94
C VAL A 26 18.21 -5.53 9.48
N LYS A 27 18.46 -4.35 10.06
CA LYS A 27 17.86 -3.09 9.63
C LYS A 27 18.91 -2.00 9.65
N SER A 28 19.10 -1.36 8.50
CA SER A 28 19.91 -0.15 8.40
C SER A 28 19.11 1.06 8.90
N ASN A 29 19.71 1.88 9.74
CA ASN A 29 19.15 3.18 10.09
C ASN A 29 19.50 4.24 9.02
N SER A 30 18.95 5.45 9.16
CA SER A 30 19.20 6.56 8.23
C SER A 30 20.66 7.06 8.22
N GLN A 31 21.45 6.67 9.22
CA GLN A 31 22.89 6.97 9.32
C GLN A 31 23.77 5.85 8.75
N GLY A 32 23.17 4.83 8.10
CA GLY A 32 23.91 3.69 7.54
C GLY A 32 24.38 2.65 8.55
N ARG A 33 24.02 2.77 9.84
CA ARG A 33 24.36 1.76 10.86
C ARG A 33 23.36 0.60 10.83
N HIS A 34 23.88 -0.61 10.98
CA HIS A 34 23.07 -1.83 11.02
C HIS A 34 22.70 -2.19 12.45
N ASN A 35 21.40 -2.34 12.70
CA ASN A 35 20.86 -2.95 13.90
C ASN A 35 20.51 -4.40 13.58
N TYR A 36 21.04 -5.32 14.39
CA TYR A 36 20.78 -6.75 14.28
C TYR A 36 19.90 -7.21 15.43
N TRP A 37 19.03 -8.19 15.17
CA TRP A 37 18.27 -8.87 16.21
C TRP A 37 18.10 -10.34 15.84
N PHE A 38 17.97 -11.20 16.83
CA PHE A 38 17.63 -12.60 16.65
C PHE A 38 16.20 -12.84 17.09
N GLY A 39 15.39 -13.49 16.25
CA GLY A 39 14.01 -13.82 16.58
C GLY A 39 13.10 -13.87 15.35
N TYR A 40 11.92 -13.26 15.49
CA TYR A 40 10.85 -13.29 14.49
C TYR A 40 10.52 -11.87 14.00
N LYS A 41 9.66 -11.81 12.99
CA LYS A 41 9.06 -10.58 12.52
C LYS A 41 7.54 -10.72 12.46
N ALA A 42 6.84 -9.78 13.09
CA ALA A 42 5.39 -9.67 13.01
C ALA A 42 5.01 -8.60 11.98
N HIS A 43 4.21 -9.00 10.98
CA HIS A 43 3.70 -8.15 9.92
C HIS A 43 2.23 -7.89 10.15
N TYR A 44 1.87 -6.64 10.45
CA TYR A 44 0.50 -6.27 10.79
C TYR A 44 -0.15 -5.38 9.74
N ALA A 45 -1.42 -5.64 9.46
CA ALA A 45 -2.29 -4.74 8.73
C ALA A 45 -3.16 -3.95 9.71
N THR A 46 -3.04 -2.63 9.68
CA THR A 46 -3.75 -1.72 10.60
C THR A 46 -4.74 -0.82 9.87
N THR A 47 -5.90 -0.58 10.47
CA THR A 47 -6.80 0.49 10.01
C THR A 47 -6.19 1.86 10.28
N ALA A 48 -6.20 2.74 9.27
CA ALA A 48 -5.50 4.02 9.39
C ALA A 48 -6.21 5.05 10.29
N SER A 49 -7.54 4.97 10.43
CA SER A 49 -8.34 5.91 11.21
C SER A 49 -8.59 5.45 12.64
N THR A 50 -8.83 4.14 12.81
CA THR A 50 -9.26 3.54 14.09
C THR A 50 -8.17 2.70 14.76
N HIS A 51 -7.04 2.50 14.08
CA HIS A 51 -5.85 1.79 14.57
C HIS A 51 -6.02 0.28 14.87
N TYR A 52 -7.20 -0.33 14.67
CA TYR A 52 -7.37 -1.79 14.79
C TYR A 52 -6.39 -2.58 13.91
N LEU A 53 -5.91 -3.69 14.46
CA LEU A 53 -5.15 -4.73 13.77
C LEU A 53 -6.12 -5.69 13.07
N LEU A 54 -6.19 -5.61 11.74
CA LEU A 54 -7.08 -6.46 10.94
C LEU A 54 -6.49 -7.85 10.73
N ALA A 55 -5.19 -7.93 10.45
CA ALA A 55 -4.50 -9.18 10.18
C ALA A 55 -3.05 -9.11 10.67
N GLY A 56 -2.51 -10.28 11.00
CA GLY A 56 -1.12 -10.49 11.38
C GLY A 56 -0.53 -11.73 10.70
N ILE A 57 0.75 -11.64 10.33
CA ILE A 57 1.57 -12.78 9.87
C ILE A 57 2.89 -12.73 10.62
N THR A 58 3.30 -13.88 11.17
CA THR A 58 4.61 -14.04 11.83
C THR A 58 5.53 -14.81 10.90
N THR A 59 6.75 -14.33 10.71
CA THR A 59 7.78 -14.96 9.88
C THR A 59 9.13 -14.96 10.58
N SER A 60 10.11 -15.67 10.03
CA SER A 60 11.52 -15.50 10.35
C SER A 60 11.96 -14.04 10.16
N ALA A 61 12.95 -13.59 10.95
CA ALA A 61 13.39 -12.19 10.98
C ALA A 61 14.02 -11.69 9.68
N PHE A 62 14.62 -12.58 8.87
CA PHE A 62 15.26 -12.20 7.60
C PHE A 62 14.28 -11.91 6.46
N ILE A 63 13.00 -12.28 6.62
CA ILE A 63 11.99 -12.12 5.58
C ILE A 63 11.72 -10.64 5.33
N ALA A 64 11.82 -10.21 4.07
CA ALA A 64 11.57 -8.82 3.67
C ALA A 64 10.08 -8.49 3.77
N ASP A 65 9.74 -7.32 4.30
CA ASP A 65 8.33 -6.95 4.55
C ASP A 65 7.49 -6.94 3.25
N VAL A 66 8.13 -6.60 2.13
CA VAL A 66 7.50 -6.58 0.80
C VAL A 66 7.00 -7.96 0.34
N SER A 67 7.64 -9.07 0.76
CA SER A 67 7.20 -10.42 0.35
C SER A 67 5.94 -10.87 1.09
N VAL A 68 5.60 -10.21 2.22
CA VAL A 68 4.43 -10.54 3.04
C VAL A 68 3.22 -9.68 2.67
N ALA A 69 3.41 -8.65 1.83
CA ALA A 69 2.35 -7.72 1.42
C ALA A 69 1.13 -8.44 0.80
N ILE A 70 1.37 -9.33 -0.17
CA ILE A 70 0.32 -10.08 -0.87
C ILE A 70 -0.42 -11.03 0.08
N PRO A 71 0.26 -11.93 0.82
CA PRO A 71 -0.41 -12.79 1.80
C PRO A 71 -1.21 -12.00 2.85
N LEU A 72 -0.71 -10.84 3.28
CA LEU A 72 -1.41 -10.00 4.25
C LEU A 72 -2.66 -9.34 3.64
N MET A 73 -2.61 -8.90 2.37
CA MET A 73 -3.80 -8.42 1.66
C MET A 73 -4.85 -9.53 1.47
N ASP A 74 -4.43 -10.76 1.17
CA ASP A 74 -5.35 -11.91 1.07
C ASP A 74 -6.10 -12.14 2.40
N LYS A 75 -5.40 -12.05 3.55
CA LYS A 75 -6.05 -12.12 4.88
C LYS A 75 -7.01 -10.97 5.15
N ILE A 76 -6.74 -9.77 4.67
CA ILE A 76 -7.68 -8.64 4.82
C ILE A 76 -8.92 -8.87 3.96
N ALA A 77 -8.74 -9.35 2.73
CA ALA A 77 -9.84 -9.64 1.82
C ALA A 77 -10.75 -10.77 2.33
N SER A 78 -10.19 -11.78 3.01
CA SER A 78 -10.97 -12.86 3.62
C SER A 78 -11.89 -12.40 4.75
N LEU A 79 -11.66 -11.21 5.33
CA LEU A 79 -12.58 -10.57 6.28
C LEU A 79 -13.79 -9.91 5.60
N GLY A 80 -13.91 -10.00 4.27
CA GLY A 80 -14.97 -9.38 3.49
C GLY A 80 -14.74 -7.89 3.19
N VAL A 81 -13.57 -7.35 3.52
CA VAL A 81 -13.19 -5.98 3.19
C VAL A 81 -13.03 -5.85 1.68
N LYS A 82 -13.65 -4.84 1.08
CA LYS A 82 -13.57 -4.50 -0.36
C LYS A 82 -13.63 -3.00 -0.55
N ASN A 83 -13.26 -2.51 -1.74
CA ASN A 83 -13.35 -1.10 -2.14
C ASN A 83 -12.67 -0.15 -1.16
N THR A 84 -11.47 -0.52 -0.70
CA THR A 84 -10.70 0.24 0.29
C THR A 84 -9.32 0.62 -0.26
N PHE A 85 -8.70 1.62 0.35
CA PHE A 85 -7.32 1.97 0.06
C PHE A 85 -6.36 1.13 0.91
N VAL A 86 -5.32 0.58 0.28
CA VAL A 86 -4.19 -0.04 0.99
C VAL A 86 -3.00 0.91 0.94
N LEU A 87 -2.55 1.36 2.11
CA LEU A 87 -1.50 2.37 2.24
C LEU A 87 -0.19 1.67 2.60
N MET A 88 0.81 1.75 1.73
CA MET A 88 2.11 1.11 1.96
C MET A 88 3.25 2.08 1.74
N ASP A 89 4.41 1.79 2.35
CA ASP A 89 5.61 2.59 2.13
C ASP A 89 6.17 2.42 0.70
N LYS A 90 7.01 3.36 0.26
CA LYS A 90 7.74 3.32 -1.01
C LYS A 90 8.50 2.01 -1.25
N GLY A 91 8.89 1.29 -0.19
CA GLY A 91 9.49 -0.05 -0.29
C GLY A 91 8.59 -1.11 -0.95
N TYR A 92 7.27 -0.88 -1.04
CA TYR A 92 6.26 -1.80 -1.57
C TYR A 92 5.88 -1.52 -3.04
N ASP A 93 6.79 -0.90 -3.79
CA ASP A 93 6.60 -0.54 -5.21
C ASP A 93 6.83 -1.65 -6.29
N PRO A 94 6.87 -2.98 -6.00
CA PRO A 94 6.74 -4.00 -7.04
C PRO A 94 5.37 -4.02 -7.72
N GLN A 95 5.34 -4.20 -9.05
CA GLN A 95 4.11 -4.24 -9.86
C GLN A 95 3.08 -5.28 -9.38
N ALA A 96 3.55 -6.47 -8.99
CA ALA A 96 2.67 -7.56 -8.51
C ALA A 96 1.81 -7.17 -7.29
N ILE A 97 2.26 -6.23 -6.46
CA ILE A 97 1.47 -5.74 -5.32
C ILE A 97 0.29 -4.89 -5.80
N TYR A 98 0.49 -4.05 -6.82
CA TYR A 98 -0.57 -3.23 -7.39
C TYR A 98 -1.63 -4.09 -8.07
N GLU A 99 -1.19 -5.05 -8.91
CA GLU A 99 -2.08 -5.99 -9.60
C GLU A 99 -2.93 -6.77 -8.59
N LYS A 100 -2.27 -7.35 -7.58
CA LYS A 100 -2.97 -8.11 -6.55
C LYS A 100 -3.93 -7.25 -5.72
N ALA A 101 -3.57 -6.00 -5.42
CA ALA A 101 -4.48 -5.09 -4.73
C ALA A 101 -5.76 -4.87 -5.56
N HIS A 102 -5.62 -4.60 -6.86
CA HIS A 102 -6.77 -4.41 -7.75
C HIS A 102 -7.62 -5.68 -7.91
N ASP A 103 -7.01 -6.87 -8.01
CA ASP A 103 -7.72 -8.15 -8.05
C ASP A 103 -8.60 -8.35 -6.80
N LEU A 104 -8.14 -7.86 -5.64
CA LEU A 104 -8.88 -7.89 -4.38
C LEU A 104 -9.86 -6.72 -4.22
N SER A 105 -10.08 -5.91 -5.26
CA SER A 105 -10.88 -4.68 -5.22
C SER A 105 -10.35 -3.66 -4.19
N PHE A 106 -9.04 -3.61 -4.00
CA PHE A 106 -8.34 -2.59 -3.25
C PHE A 106 -7.68 -1.57 -4.18
N GLU A 107 -7.42 -0.40 -3.62
CA GLU A 107 -6.75 0.69 -4.33
C GLU A 107 -5.41 1.02 -3.64
N PRO A 108 -4.26 0.71 -4.28
CA PRO A 108 -2.94 0.88 -3.67
C PRO A 108 -2.48 2.34 -3.67
N ILE A 109 -2.09 2.83 -2.49
CA ILE A 109 -1.49 4.15 -2.30
C ILE A 109 -0.02 3.95 -1.90
N ILE A 110 0.84 3.92 -2.91
CA ILE A 110 2.28 3.60 -2.80
C ILE A 110 3.09 4.62 -3.60
N ASP A 111 4.13 5.16 -2.97
CA ASP A 111 5.07 6.07 -3.63
C ASP A 111 6.08 5.28 -4.50
N LEU A 112 6.61 5.91 -5.54
CA LEU A 112 7.43 5.24 -6.54
C LEU A 112 8.89 5.14 -6.10
N LYS A 113 9.43 3.94 -5.86
CA LYS A 113 10.83 3.69 -5.49
C LYS A 113 11.80 4.36 -6.46
N ARG A 114 11.55 4.21 -7.77
CA ARG A 114 12.28 4.87 -8.85
C ARG A 114 11.30 5.61 -9.76
N VAL A 115 11.58 6.88 -10.00
CA VAL A 115 10.94 7.67 -11.06
C VAL A 115 11.76 7.45 -12.33
N PRO A 116 11.15 7.08 -13.47
CA PRO A 116 11.87 6.88 -14.73
C PRO A 116 12.46 8.21 -15.22
N LYS A 117 13.50 8.11 -16.05
CA LYS A 117 13.96 9.25 -16.84
C LYS A 117 12.81 9.64 -17.76
N ASN A 118 12.42 10.90 -17.68
CA ASN A 118 11.39 11.49 -18.50
C ASN A 118 12.02 12.00 -19.79
N ASP A 119 11.43 11.66 -20.93
CA ASP A 119 11.77 12.15 -22.27
C ASP A 119 10.95 13.39 -22.68
N GLY A 120 10.07 13.87 -21.79
CA GLY A 120 9.29 15.08 -21.97
C GLY A 120 7.79 14.82 -22.11
N GLU A 121 7.34 13.58 -22.33
CA GLU A 121 5.92 13.24 -22.59
C GLU A 121 5.04 13.17 -21.34
N ILE A 122 5.65 13.03 -20.17
CA ILE A 122 4.97 12.86 -18.89
C ILE A 122 5.60 13.74 -17.82
N ASP A 123 4.91 14.03 -16.72
CA ASP A 123 5.51 14.69 -15.57
C ASP A 123 6.05 13.68 -14.55
N SER A 124 6.63 14.17 -13.45
CA SER A 124 7.18 13.32 -12.37
C SER A 124 6.15 12.40 -11.70
N PHE A 125 4.86 12.59 -11.97
CA PHE A 125 3.76 11.76 -11.48
C PHE A 125 2.93 11.16 -12.63
N TYR A 126 3.54 11.01 -13.81
CA TYR A 126 2.92 10.39 -14.99
C TYR A 126 1.66 11.09 -15.52
N ALA A 127 1.45 12.39 -15.24
CA ALA A 127 0.49 13.15 -16.03
C ALA A 127 1.08 13.41 -17.41
N PRO A 128 0.28 13.30 -18.48
CA PRO A 128 0.74 13.67 -19.81
C PRO A 128 1.07 15.16 -19.84
N THR A 129 2.03 15.53 -20.68
CA THR A 129 2.43 16.91 -20.96
C THR A 129 2.02 17.30 -22.38
N CYS A 130 2.10 18.59 -22.72
CA CYS A 130 2.04 19.04 -24.11
C CYS A 130 3.45 19.08 -24.75
N VAL A 131 3.52 19.47 -26.03
CA VAL A 131 4.79 19.64 -26.77
C VAL A 131 5.74 20.64 -26.09
N LEU A 132 5.22 21.62 -25.34
CA LEU A 132 6.00 22.56 -24.53
C LEU A 132 6.22 22.07 -23.09
N GLU A 133 6.02 20.77 -22.84
CA GLU A 133 6.20 20.07 -21.56
C GLU A 133 5.30 20.57 -20.40
N TYR A 134 4.25 21.34 -20.68
CA TYR A 134 3.29 21.71 -19.64
C TYR A 134 2.39 20.52 -19.26
N SER A 135 2.43 20.14 -17.99
CA SER A 135 1.61 19.04 -17.45
C SER A 135 0.11 19.32 -17.55
N TYR A 136 -0.64 18.30 -17.98
CA TYR A 136 -2.09 18.33 -17.87
C TYR A 136 -2.54 18.24 -16.41
N GLN A 137 -3.63 18.92 -16.10
CA GLN A 137 -4.19 18.97 -14.76
C GLN A 137 -5.13 17.78 -14.53
N TYR A 138 -4.91 17.05 -13.45
CA TYR A 138 -5.83 16.01 -13.01
C TYR A 138 -7.18 16.63 -12.62
N GLU A 139 -8.25 16.13 -13.25
CA GLU A 139 -9.61 16.57 -12.98
C GLU A 139 -10.34 15.57 -12.09
N SER A 140 -10.43 14.31 -12.54
CA SER A 140 -11.25 13.30 -11.87
C SER A 140 -10.86 11.88 -12.25
N PHE A 141 -11.51 10.91 -11.62
CA PHE A 141 -11.40 9.50 -11.96
C PHE A 141 -12.76 8.98 -12.43
N ASP A 142 -12.79 8.46 -13.65
CA ASP A 142 -13.95 7.88 -14.29
C ASP A 142 -14.09 6.41 -13.87
N LYS A 143 -14.92 6.16 -12.85
CA LYS A 143 -15.13 4.83 -12.28
C LYS A 143 -15.73 3.82 -13.27
N ARG A 144 -16.45 4.28 -14.30
CA ARG A 144 -17.06 3.40 -15.30
C ARG A 144 -16.01 2.77 -16.21
N TYR A 145 -14.98 3.53 -16.55
CA TYR A 145 -13.91 3.09 -17.45
C TYR A 145 -12.57 2.86 -16.74
N TYR A 146 -12.54 3.01 -15.41
CA TYR A 146 -11.33 3.00 -14.58
C TYR A 146 -10.23 3.87 -15.17
N ALA A 147 -10.57 5.13 -15.50
CA ALA A 147 -9.67 6.04 -16.20
C ALA A 147 -9.46 7.36 -15.46
N LEU A 148 -8.22 7.81 -15.36
CA LEU A 148 -7.86 9.14 -14.90
C LEU A 148 -8.16 10.14 -16.02
N LYS A 149 -8.85 11.22 -15.67
CA LYS A 149 -9.18 12.31 -16.58
C LYS A 149 -8.27 13.50 -16.31
N PHE A 150 -7.62 13.95 -17.38
CA PHE A 150 -6.68 15.06 -17.39
C PHE A 150 -7.21 16.15 -18.31
N LYS A 151 -7.19 17.40 -17.85
CA LYS A 151 -7.57 18.58 -18.62
C LYS A 151 -6.35 19.39 -19.01
N ARG A 152 -6.41 19.96 -20.20
CA ARG A 152 -5.43 20.92 -20.68
C ARG A 152 -5.33 22.11 -19.70
N PRO A 153 -4.12 22.59 -19.37
CA PRO A 153 -3.96 23.75 -18.50
C PRO A 153 -4.31 25.04 -19.26
N GLU A 154 -5.58 25.44 -19.24
CA GLU A 154 -6.08 26.60 -20.03
C GLU A 154 -5.33 27.91 -19.75
N THR A 155 -4.87 28.13 -18.52
CA THR A 155 -4.09 29.32 -18.15
C THR A 155 -2.74 29.41 -18.89
N ARG A 156 -2.13 28.28 -19.25
CA ARG A 156 -0.88 28.22 -20.03
C ARG A 156 -1.16 28.11 -21.52
N CYS A 157 -2.25 27.47 -21.90
CA CYS A 157 -2.57 27.20 -23.30
C CYS A 157 -3.28 28.35 -24.02
N ARG A 158 -3.92 29.29 -23.31
CA ARG A 158 -4.59 30.45 -23.93
C ARG A 158 -3.64 31.28 -24.78
N ASP A 159 -2.46 31.60 -24.24
CA ASP A 159 -1.44 32.44 -24.87
C ASP A 159 -0.31 31.61 -25.51
N CYS A 160 -0.56 30.33 -25.76
CA CYS A 160 0.44 29.42 -26.30
C CYS A 160 0.65 29.65 -27.82
N PRO A 161 1.89 29.75 -28.30
CA PRO A 161 2.17 29.93 -29.72
C PRO A 161 1.67 28.76 -30.59
N LEU A 162 1.47 27.58 -29.99
CA LEU A 162 1.00 26.37 -30.67
C LEU A 162 -0.51 26.10 -30.49
N ASN A 163 -1.30 27.06 -29.97
CA ASN A 163 -2.71 26.82 -29.61
C ASN A 163 -3.60 26.48 -30.83
N ASN A 164 -3.27 27.00 -32.02
CA ASN A 164 -4.05 26.79 -33.25
C ASN A 164 -3.60 25.57 -34.07
N GLU A 165 -2.49 24.93 -33.72
CA GLU A 165 -1.89 23.81 -34.46
C GLU A 165 -2.64 22.48 -34.23
N GLY A 166 -3.63 22.43 -33.33
CA GLY A 166 -4.39 21.21 -33.03
C GLY A 166 -3.59 20.12 -32.30
N LEU A 167 -2.35 20.40 -31.86
CA LEU A 167 -1.44 19.43 -31.24
C LEU A 167 -1.84 19.00 -29.82
N CYS A 168 -2.67 19.78 -29.13
CA CYS A 168 -3.06 19.52 -27.74
C CYS A 168 -4.54 19.12 -27.64
N GLN A 169 -4.81 17.97 -27.02
CA GLN A 169 -6.18 17.53 -26.72
C GLN A 169 -6.76 18.35 -25.55
N LYS A 170 -8.06 18.66 -25.57
CA LYS A 170 -8.72 19.35 -24.43
C LYS A 170 -8.77 18.47 -23.19
N VAL A 171 -9.02 17.17 -23.39
CA VAL A 171 -9.16 16.17 -22.34
C VAL A 171 -8.44 14.90 -22.77
N ILE A 172 -7.56 14.39 -21.90
CA ILE A 172 -6.91 13.09 -22.05
C ILE A 172 -7.48 12.15 -20.99
N LYS A 173 -7.88 10.94 -21.39
CA LYS A 173 -8.31 9.88 -20.46
C LYS A 173 -7.33 8.72 -20.53
N ILE A 174 -6.74 8.36 -19.40
CA ILE A 174 -5.78 7.25 -19.31
C ILE A 174 -6.35 6.18 -18.39
N LYS A 175 -6.49 4.95 -18.89
CA LYS A 175 -6.95 3.82 -18.07
C LYS A 175 -5.89 3.48 -17.02
N GLN A 176 -6.33 3.26 -15.79
CA GLN A 176 -5.47 2.78 -14.71
C GLN A 176 -4.78 1.47 -15.08
N GLY A 177 -5.50 0.57 -15.76
CA GLY A 177 -4.98 -0.71 -16.23
C GLY A 177 -3.90 -0.60 -17.33
N THR A 178 -3.67 0.57 -17.94
CA THR A 178 -2.55 0.75 -18.88
C THR A 178 -1.21 0.52 -18.18
N ASP A 179 -1.10 0.99 -16.94
CA ASP A 179 0.04 0.71 -16.05
C ASP A 179 -0.41 1.04 -14.62
N VAL A 180 -0.72 -0.01 -13.86
CA VAL A 180 -1.27 0.08 -12.50
C VAL A 180 -0.30 0.75 -11.52
N ARG A 181 1.01 0.72 -11.81
CA ARG A 181 2.03 1.37 -11.00
C ARG A 181 2.07 2.87 -11.28
N LYS A 182 1.92 3.28 -12.54
CA LYS A 182 1.96 4.71 -12.95
C LYS A 182 0.67 5.43 -12.59
N TYR A 183 -0.47 4.87 -12.96
CA TYR A 183 -1.75 5.56 -12.99
C TYR A 183 -2.62 5.22 -11.76
N ALA A 184 -2.15 5.58 -10.56
CA ALA A 184 -2.84 5.34 -9.30
C ALA A 184 -4.13 6.18 -9.14
N HIS A 185 -5.12 5.68 -8.40
CA HIS A 185 -6.31 6.43 -8.02
C HIS A 185 -6.38 6.67 -6.49
N PRO A 186 -6.58 7.92 -6.02
CA PRO A 186 -6.49 9.19 -6.75
C PRO A 186 -5.10 9.38 -7.38
N ARG A 187 -4.97 10.26 -8.37
CA ARG A 187 -3.67 10.50 -9.03
C ARG A 187 -2.57 10.78 -8.02
N ARG A 188 -1.44 10.08 -8.15
CA ARG A 188 -0.21 10.36 -7.39
C ARG A 188 0.19 11.84 -7.50
N GLY A 189 0.67 12.41 -6.39
CA GLY A 189 1.01 13.84 -6.32
C GLY A 189 -0.17 14.79 -6.09
N SER A 190 -1.43 14.36 -6.32
CA SER A 190 -2.62 15.14 -5.97
C SER A 190 -2.75 15.34 -4.46
N LEU A 191 -3.49 16.38 -4.04
CA LEU A 191 -3.75 16.63 -2.62
C LEU A 191 -4.47 15.45 -1.95
N ALA A 192 -5.43 14.82 -2.64
CA ALA A 192 -6.15 13.66 -2.13
C ALA A 192 -5.20 12.47 -1.91
N TRP A 193 -4.33 12.17 -2.88
CA TRP A 193 -3.35 11.11 -2.75
C TRP A 193 -2.36 11.39 -1.62
N LYS A 194 -1.83 12.62 -1.50
CA LYS A 194 -0.94 13.03 -0.41
C LYS A 194 -1.59 12.89 0.96
N LYS A 195 -2.88 13.25 1.09
CA LYS A 195 -3.66 13.08 2.32
C LYS A 195 -3.82 11.60 2.69
N LEU A 196 -4.06 10.72 1.72
CA LEU A 196 -4.12 9.27 1.96
C LEU A 196 -2.75 8.72 2.35
N TYR A 197 -1.69 9.01 1.58
CA TYR A 197 -0.35 8.49 1.81
C TYR A 197 0.20 8.85 3.20
N LYS A 198 -0.05 10.08 3.69
CA LYS A 198 0.34 10.52 5.05
C LYS A 198 -0.23 9.63 6.16
N LYS A 199 -1.39 9.01 5.94
CA LYS A 199 -2.04 8.14 6.93
C LYS A 199 -1.32 6.80 7.13
N ARG A 200 -0.36 6.41 6.26
CA ARG A 200 0.44 5.18 6.45
C ARG A 200 1.20 5.15 7.78
N SER A 201 1.58 6.32 8.29
CA SER A 201 2.27 6.49 9.59
C SER A 201 1.48 5.91 10.78
N SER A 202 0.19 5.63 10.62
CA SER A 202 -0.61 4.90 11.60
C SER A 202 -0.03 3.53 11.95
N ALA A 203 0.42 2.76 10.96
CA ALA A 203 1.01 1.45 11.19
C ALA A 203 2.30 1.54 12.03
N GLU A 204 3.13 2.56 11.79
CA GLU A 204 4.36 2.81 12.58
C GLU A 204 4.02 3.13 14.04
N ARG A 205 3.00 3.96 14.29
CA ARG A 205 2.53 4.27 15.66
C ARG A 205 2.00 3.04 16.38
N VAL A 206 1.20 2.21 15.71
CA VAL A 206 0.69 0.96 16.29
C VAL A 206 1.84 0.02 16.62
N ASN A 207 2.79 -0.16 15.70
CA ASN A 207 3.96 -1.00 15.93
C ASN A 207 4.83 -0.52 17.10
N ALA A 208 5.06 0.79 17.23
CA ALA A 208 5.76 1.36 18.38
C ALA A 208 5.01 1.07 19.69
N TYR A 209 3.69 1.31 19.70
CA TYR A 209 2.86 1.07 20.86
C TYR A 209 2.84 -0.41 21.31
N LEU A 210 2.76 -1.35 20.36
CA LEU A 210 2.84 -2.78 20.64
C LEU A 210 4.20 -3.17 21.23
N LYS A 211 5.29 -2.59 20.74
CA LYS A 211 6.64 -2.84 21.27
C LYS A 211 6.80 -2.35 22.70
N GLU A 212 6.30 -1.15 22.99
CA GLU A 212 6.44 -0.50 24.29
C GLU A 212 5.48 -1.09 25.34
N ASN A 213 4.23 -1.36 24.98
CA ASN A 213 3.16 -1.64 25.94
C ASN A 213 2.69 -3.11 25.93
N TYR A 214 2.95 -3.85 24.86
CA TYR A 214 2.57 -5.27 24.72
C TYR A 214 3.80 -6.18 24.68
N GLN A 215 4.98 -5.64 25.04
CA GLN A 215 6.22 -6.39 25.17
C GLN A 215 6.60 -7.19 23.91
N LEU A 216 6.23 -6.71 22.71
CA LEU A 216 6.49 -7.42 21.45
C LEU A 216 7.99 -7.67 21.20
N ASN A 217 8.88 -6.85 21.77
CA ASN A 217 10.33 -7.05 21.70
C ASN A 217 10.86 -8.10 22.70
N ASN A 218 10.05 -8.53 23.68
CA ASN A 218 10.44 -9.45 24.74
C ASN A 218 9.92 -10.89 24.50
N THR A 219 9.30 -11.14 23.36
CA THR A 219 8.95 -12.50 22.92
C THR A 219 10.21 -13.36 22.83
N ASN A 220 10.35 -14.32 23.76
CA ASN A 220 11.56 -15.12 23.96
C ASN A 220 11.37 -16.62 23.66
N TYR A 221 10.27 -17.00 23.01
CA TYR A 221 10.02 -18.38 22.66
C TYR A 221 10.85 -18.84 21.46
N TYR A 222 11.53 -19.97 21.60
CA TYR A 222 12.23 -20.61 20.48
C TYR A 222 11.26 -21.23 19.46
N LYS A 223 10.19 -21.90 19.91
CA LYS A 223 9.21 -22.57 19.05
C LYS A 223 8.28 -21.54 18.39
N ALA A 224 8.27 -21.52 17.06
CA ALA A 224 7.46 -20.60 16.26
C ALA A 224 5.97 -20.63 16.60
N SER A 225 5.40 -21.80 16.87
CA SER A 225 3.99 -21.93 17.23
C SER A 225 3.61 -21.14 18.50
N ARG A 226 4.50 -21.05 19.49
CA ARG A 226 4.27 -20.24 20.70
C ARG A 226 4.29 -18.75 20.41
N VAL A 227 5.22 -18.31 19.56
CA VAL A 227 5.31 -16.90 19.11
C VAL A 227 4.07 -16.50 18.32
N VAL A 228 3.58 -17.38 17.44
CA VAL A 228 2.34 -17.14 16.69
C VAL A 228 1.15 -16.96 17.63
N VAL A 229 1.00 -17.85 18.62
CA VAL A 229 -0.08 -17.74 19.62
C VAL A 229 0.04 -16.46 20.43
N GLU A 230 1.25 -16.10 20.88
CA GLU A 230 1.50 -14.85 21.60
C GLU A 230 1.12 -13.62 20.76
N HIS A 231 1.57 -13.54 19.51
CA HIS A 231 1.21 -12.44 18.60
C HIS A 231 -0.31 -12.35 18.35
N GLN A 232 -1.01 -13.49 18.25
CA GLN A 232 -2.47 -13.52 18.13
C GLN A 232 -3.16 -13.02 19.40
N LEU A 233 -2.67 -13.39 20.59
CA LEU A 233 -3.18 -12.89 21.87
C LEU A 233 -2.92 -11.38 22.04
N ILE A 234 -1.75 -10.89 21.63
CA ILE A 234 -1.43 -9.46 21.58
C ILE A 234 -2.41 -8.73 20.65
N GLN A 235 -2.65 -9.26 19.45
CA GLN A 235 -3.60 -8.69 18.50
C GLN A 235 -5.01 -8.59 19.10
N LEU A 236 -5.48 -9.67 19.75
CA LEU A 236 -6.77 -9.71 20.42
C LEU A 236 -6.86 -8.67 21.54
N ALA A 237 -5.89 -8.67 22.46
CA ALA A 237 -5.86 -7.77 23.61
C ALA A 237 -5.79 -6.29 23.19
N TYR A 238 -4.96 -5.97 22.19
CA TYR A 238 -4.86 -4.64 21.62
C TYR A 238 -6.19 -4.18 21.00
N ASN A 239 -6.81 -5.02 20.19
CA ASN A 239 -8.08 -4.69 19.55
C ASN A 239 -9.21 -4.51 20.58
N LEU A 240 -9.30 -5.38 21.59
CA LEU A 240 -10.29 -5.27 22.66
C LEU A 240 -10.12 -3.96 23.43
N LYS A 241 -8.89 -3.63 23.84
CA LYS A 241 -8.57 -2.36 24.50
C LYS A 241 -8.96 -1.16 23.64
N THR A 242 -8.62 -1.19 22.35
CA THR A 242 -8.97 -0.13 21.38
C THR A 242 -10.49 0.03 21.24
N PHE A 243 -11.22 -1.09 21.18
CA PHE A 243 -12.68 -1.11 21.13
C PHE A 243 -13.33 -0.51 22.37
N CYS A 244 -12.91 -0.95 23.56
CA CYS A 244 -13.43 -0.43 24.82
C CYS A 244 -13.19 1.09 24.94
N GLN A 245 -11.99 1.57 24.59
CA GLN A 245 -11.68 3.01 24.60
C GLN A 245 -12.60 3.80 23.66
N GLN A 246 -12.83 3.33 22.44
CA GLN A 246 -13.72 4.00 21.49
C GLN A 246 -15.17 4.02 21.95
N LYS A 247 -15.64 2.96 22.62
CA LYS A 247 -17.01 2.89 23.17
C LYS A 247 -17.19 3.84 24.35
N LEU A 248 -16.20 3.92 25.24
CA LEU A 248 -16.24 4.83 26.39
C LEU A 248 -16.21 6.30 25.96
N ILE A 249 -15.45 6.64 24.92
CA ILE A 249 -15.37 8.02 24.40
C ILE A 249 -16.68 8.43 23.71
N LYS A 250 -17.35 7.53 23.00
CA LYS A 250 -18.65 7.83 22.34
C LYS A 250 -19.81 8.07 23.31
N ASN A 251 -19.68 7.62 24.55
CA ASN A 251 -20.69 7.77 25.59
C ASN A 251 -20.45 9.02 26.48
N LYS A 252 -19.47 9.86 26.13
CA LYS A 252 -19.23 11.18 26.71
C LYS A 252 -19.54 12.24 25.66
#